data_AF-A0A1B9AXW6-F1
#
_entry.id   AF-A0A1B9AXW6-F1
#
_cell.length_a   1.000
_cell.length_b   1.000
_cell.length_c   1.000
_cell.angle_alpha   90.00
_cell.angle_beta   90.00
_cell.angle_gamma   90.00
#
_symmetry.space_group_name_H-M   'P 1'
#
loop_
_entity.id
_entity.type
_entity.pdbx_description
1 polymer ?
#
loop_
_entity_poly.entity_id
_entity_poly.type
_entity_poly.pdbx_seq_one_letter_code
_entity_poly.pdbx_strand_id
1 'polypeptide(L)'
;MGDGFAIEPAEGLVVSPVDGKIINLFPTKHAIGILSDAGREILINVGIDTVNLKGQGFETLVEENAVVKKGQPLLNFDIEFIRSNATQL
;
A
#
# COMPACT_ATOMS: atom_id res chain seq x y z
N MET A 1 -2.32 4.46 -14.87
CA MET A 1 -3.09 5.40 -14.02
C MET A 1 -4.53 5.33 -14.47
N GLY A 2 -5.45 5.13 -13.53
CA GLY A 2 -6.89 4.99 -13.77
C GLY A 2 -7.68 5.72 -12.69
N ASP A 3 -9.00 5.61 -12.73
CA ASP A 3 -9.86 6.26 -11.75
C ASP A 3 -9.65 5.70 -10.33
N GLY A 4 -9.77 6.59 -9.35
CA GLY A 4 -9.56 6.26 -7.95
C GLY A 4 -9.88 7.44 -7.04
N PHE A 5 -9.42 7.34 -5.81
CA PHE A 5 -9.56 8.38 -4.79
C PHE A 5 -8.37 8.31 -3.82
N ALA A 6 -8.20 9.36 -3.02
CA ALA A 6 -7.21 9.42 -1.96
C ALA A 6 -7.89 9.32 -0.58
N ILE A 7 -7.15 8.83 0.41
CA ILE A 7 -7.59 8.74 1.80
C ILE A 7 -6.54 9.45 2.64
N GLU A 8 -6.96 10.35 3.54
CA GLU A 8 -6.10 10.85 4.61
C GLU A 8 -6.09 9.81 5.74
N PRO A 9 -4.95 9.13 6.01
CA PRO A 9 -4.92 8.03 6.96
C PRO A 9 -4.98 8.53 8.40
N ALA A 10 -5.86 7.93 9.19
CA ALA A 10 -5.89 8.11 10.64
C ALA A 10 -4.88 7.19 11.36
N GLU A 11 -4.54 6.06 10.74
CA GLU A 11 -3.68 5.01 11.29
C GLU A 11 -2.65 4.56 10.25
N GLY A 12 -1.50 4.09 10.73
CA GLY A 12 -0.37 3.63 9.91
C GLY A 12 -0.54 2.21 9.36
N LEU A 13 -1.77 1.79 9.05
CA LEU A 13 -2.09 0.42 8.65
C LEU A 13 -2.91 0.42 7.36
N VAL A 14 -2.38 -0.26 6.34
CA VAL A 14 -3.10 -0.57 5.11
C VAL A 14 -3.62 -2.00 5.18
N VAL A 15 -4.92 -2.15 4.95
CA VAL A 15 -5.58 -3.45 4.82
C VAL A 15 -6.08 -3.65 3.38
N SER A 16 -6.27 -4.91 2.99
CA SER A 16 -6.81 -5.22 1.67
C SER A 16 -8.26 -4.70 1.54
N PRO A 17 -8.60 -3.93 0.50
CA PRO A 17 -9.98 -3.49 0.27
C PRO A 17 -10.87 -4.60 -0.31
N VAL A 18 -10.25 -5.68 -0.81
CA VAL A 18 -10.91 -6.76 -1.58
C VAL A 18 -10.32 -8.13 -1.25
N ASP A 19 -11.03 -9.18 -1.64
CA ASP A 19 -10.45 -10.51 -1.82
C ASP A 19 -9.68 -10.56 -3.14
N GLY A 20 -8.51 -11.18 -3.14
CA GLY A 20 -7.68 -11.25 -4.34
C GLY A 20 -6.27 -11.79 -4.11
N LYS A 21 -5.37 -11.43 -5.03
CA LYS A 21 -3.96 -11.83 -5.02
C LYS A 21 -3.06 -10.60 -5.14
N ILE A 22 -1.98 -10.57 -4.36
CA ILE A 22 -0.92 -9.58 -4.52
C ILE A 22 -0.17 -9.88 -5.82
N ILE A 23 -0.24 -8.97 -6.78
CA ILE A 23 0.39 -9.10 -8.10
C ILE A 23 1.64 -8.25 -8.25
N ASN A 24 1.88 -7.31 -7.34
CA ASN A 24 3.07 -6.50 -7.34
C ASN A 24 3.35 -5.96 -5.93
N LEU A 25 4.58 -6.13 -5.45
CA LEU A 25 5.11 -5.43 -4.28
C LEU A 25 6.31 -4.61 -4.70
N PHE A 26 6.24 -3.30 -4.51
CA PHE A 26 7.33 -2.42 -4.91
C PHE A 26 8.54 -2.61 -3.97
N PRO A 27 9.79 -2.57 -4.46
CA PRO A 27 10.97 -2.79 -3.63
C PRO A 27 11.09 -1.83 -2.44
N THR A 28 10.61 -0.60 -2.59
CA THR A 28 10.57 0.43 -1.54
C THR A 28 9.30 0.38 -0.69
N LYS A 29 8.46 -0.65 -0.84
CA LYS A 29 7.31 -0.99 0.03
C LYS A 29 6.18 0.04 0.15
N HIS A 30 6.32 1.22 -0.44
CA HIS A 30 5.32 2.29 -0.44
C HIS A 30 4.04 1.99 -1.25
N ALA A 31 4.08 1.01 -2.14
CA ALA A 31 2.96 0.69 -3.02
C ALA A 31 2.74 -0.83 -3.16
N ILE A 32 1.47 -1.20 -3.32
CA ILE A 32 1.00 -2.59 -3.44
C ILE A 32 -0.03 -2.69 -4.57
N GLY A 33 0.19 -3.64 -5.49
CA GLY A 33 -0.77 -4.01 -6.53
C GLY A 33 -1.55 -5.27 -6.16
N ILE A 34 -2.88 -5.21 -6.28
CA ILE A 34 -3.81 -6.29 -5.97
C ILE A 34 -4.64 -6.60 -7.21
N LEU A 35 -4.70 -7.87 -7.63
CA LEU A 35 -5.71 -8.36 -8.55
C LEU A 35 -6.86 -8.94 -7.74
N SER A 36 -8.02 -8.28 -7.79
CA SER A 36 -9.24 -8.81 -7.17
C SER A 36 -9.73 -10.09 -7.85
N ASP A 37 -10.45 -10.92 -7.11
CA ASP A 37 -11.09 -12.13 -7.67
C ASP A 37 -12.11 -11.81 -8.78
N ALA A 38 -12.60 -10.56 -8.83
CA ALA A 38 -13.48 -10.05 -9.89
C ALA A 38 -12.71 -9.56 -11.14
N GLY A 39 -11.39 -9.72 -11.19
CA GLY A 39 -10.55 -9.36 -12.35
C GLY A 39 -10.20 -7.87 -12.46
N ARG A 40 -10.40 -7.08 -11.39
CA ARG A 40 -9.97 -5.67 -11.33
C ARG A 40 -8.61 -5.55 -10.68
N GLU A 41 -7.72 -4.77 -11.29
CA GLU A 41 -6.44 -4.36 -10.70
C GLU A 41 -6.61 -3.11 -9.85
N ILE A 42 -6.07 -3.14 -8.64
CA ILE A 42 -6.08 -2.05 -7.67
C ILE A 42 -4.63 -1.77 -7.29
N LEU A 43 -4.23 -0.49 -7.37
CA LEU A 43 -2.94 -0.03 -6.90
C LEU A 43 -3.16 0.86 -5.68
N ILE A 44 -2.56 0.48 -4.55
CA ILE A 44 -2.51 1.30 -3.35
C ILE A 44 -1.12 1.93 -3.31
N ASN A 45 -1.05 3.26 -3.24
CA ASN A 45 0.19 4.01 -3.08
C ASN A 45 0.09 4.88 -1.82
N VAL A 46 1.05 4.75 -0.90
CA VAL A 46 1.05 5.49 0.37
C VAL A 46 1.91 6.74 0.22
N GLY A 47 1.25 7.90 0.31
CA GLY A 47 1.88 9.22 0.19
C GLY A 47 2.39 9.58 -1.20
N ILE A 48 2.95 10.79 -1.31
CA ILE A 48 3.54 11.34 -2.54
C ILE A 48 5.07 11.38 -2.39
N ASP A 49 5.78 10.95 -3.43
CA ASP A 49 7.25 10.85 -3.49
C ASP A 49 7.91 9.95 -2.44
N THR A 50 7.13 9.10 -1.78
CA THR A 50 7.59 8.16 -0.74
C THR A 50 8.53 7.07 -1.26
N VAL A 51 8.60 6.87 -2.58
CA VAL A 51 9.64 6.05 -3.23
C VAL A 51 11.06 6.51 -2.84
N ASN A 52 11.26 7.81 -2.62
CA ASN A 52 12.56 8.39 -2.26
C ASN A 52 12.99 8.04 -0.83
N LEU A 53 12.07 7.55 0.00
CA LEU A 53 12.37 7.07 1.36
C LEU A 53 13.02 5.68 1.36
N LYS A 54 13.15 5.03 0.20
CA LYS A 54 13.88 3.76 0.02
C LYS A 54 13.41 2.64 0.96
N GLY A 55 12.12 2.62 1.28
CA GLY A 55 11.50 1.64 2.19
C GLY A 55 11.62 1.96 3.68
N GLN A 56 12.21 3.09 4.06
CA GLN A 56 12.19 3.55 5.45
C GLN A 56 10.78 3.99 5.85
N GLY A 57 10.36 3.61 7.06
CA GLY A 57 9.01 3.87 7.55
C GLY A 57 7.94 2.96 6.95
N PHE A 58 8.31 1.88 6.24
CA PHE A 58 7.38 0.90 5.65
C PHE A 58 7.73 -0.54 6.06
N GLU A 59 6.72 -1.31 6.46
CA GLU A 59 6.83 -2.72 6.80
C GLU A 59 5.72 -3.53 6.10
N THR A 60 6.09 -4.31 5.09
CA THR A 60 5.17 -5.21 4.39
C THR A 60 4.86 -6.43 5.24
N LEU A 61 3.57 -6.75 5.36
CA LEU A 61 3.05 -7.89 6.12
C LEU A 61 2.64 -9.06 5.22
N VAL A 62 2.82 -8.90 3.90
CA VAL A 62 2.50 -9.89 2.87
C VAL A 62 3.65 -9.99 1.87
N GLU A 63 3.64 -11.08 1.11
CA GLU A 63 4.58 -11.34 0.03
C GLU A 63 3.89 -11.28 -1.33
N GLU A 64 4.69 -11.13 -2.39
CA GLU A 64 4.18 -11.17 -3.75
C GLU A 64 3.58 -12.55 -4.03
N ASN A 65 2.52 -12.59 -4.83
CA ASN A 65 1.72 -13.78 -5.09
C ASN A 65 0.86 -14.30 -3.92
N ALA A 66 0.91 -13.68 -2.73
CA ALA A 66 0.04 -14.05 -1.63
C ALA A 66 -1.44 -13.84 -1.98
N VAL A 67 -2.29 -14.79 -1.57
CA VAL A 67 -3.75 -14.63 -1.59
C VAL A 67 -4.16 -13.87 -0.33
N VAL A 68 -5.01 -12.86 -0.49
CA VAL A 68 -5.45 -11.97 0.58
C VAL A 68 -6.97 -11.89 0.66
N LYS A 69 -7.47 -11.65 1.86
CA LYS A 69 -8.89 -11.38 2.11
C LYS A 69 -9.13 -9.93 2.45
N LYS A 70 -10.33 -9.44 2.16
CA LYS A 70 -10.76 -8.09 2.54
C LYS A 70 -10.56 -7.89 4.05
N GLY A 71 -9.92 -6.78 4.41
CA GLY A 71 -9.56 -6.44 5.79
C GLY A 71 -8.25 -7.06 6.29
N GLN A 72 -7.60 -7.92 5.51
CA GLN A 72 -6.30 -8.48 5.90
C GLN A 72 -5.22 -7.38 5.89
N PRO A 73 -4.40 -7.26 6.95
CA PRO A 73 -3.24 -6.36 6.98
C PRO A 73 -2.26 -6.64 5.84
N LEU A 74 -1.82 -5.57 5.15
CA LEU A 74 -0.90 -5.65 4.01
C LEU A 74 0.42 -4.91 4.28
N LEU A 75 0.34 -3.72 4.87
CA LEU A 75 1.48 -2.82 5.05
C LEU A 75 1.26 -1.99 6.32
N ASN A 76 2.25 -1.97 7.20
CA ASN A 76 2.37 -0.95 8.22
C ASN A 76 3.29 0.17 7.72
N PHE A 77 2.99 1.40 8.13
CA PHE A 77 3.84 2.54 7.87
C PHE A 77 3.83 3.53 9.03
N ASP A 78 4.94 4.23 9.22
CA ASP A 78 5.10 5.22 10.29
C ASP A 78 4.58 6.59 9.82
N ILE A 79 3.39 6.98 10.28
CA ILE A 79 2.75 8.25 9.91
C ILE A 79 3.66 9.46 10.18
N GLU A 80 4.31 9.50 11.35
CA GLU A 80 5.12 10.66 11.75
C GLU A 80 6.38 10.76 10.90
N PHE A 81 7.02 9.62 10.64
CA PHE A 81 8.18 9.55 9.76
C PHE A 81 7.83 9.98 8.34
N ILE A 82 6.73 9.46 7.76
CA ILE A 82 6.33 9.79 6.39
C ILE A 82 5.96 11.28 6.30
N ARG A 83 5.16 11.82 7.22
CA ARG A 83 4.79 13.25 7.23
C ARG A 83 6.00 14.18 7.31
N SER A 84 7.06 13.76 8.00
CA SER A 84 8.26 14.58 8.19
C SER A 84 9.24 14.51 7.02
N ASN A 85 9.19 13.45 6.21
CA ASN A 85 10.20 13.16 5.19
C ASN A 85 9.66 13.07 3.75
N ALA A 86 8.34 12.98 3.57
CA ALA A 86 7.69 12.94 2.26
C ALA A 86 7.01 14.27 1.92
N THR A 87 6.71 14.47 0.64
CA THR A 87 6.02 15.66 0.14
C THR A 87 4.60 15.77 0.72
N GLN A 88 3.89 14.65 0.80
CA GLN A 88 2.55 14.57 1.38
C GLN A 88 2.25 13.14 1.84
N LEU A 89 1.53 13.03 2.97
CA LEU A 89 0.86 11.80 3.39
C LEU A 89 -0.64 11.91 3.13
#